data_AF-A0A388SYH4-F1
#
_entry.id   AF-A0A388SYH4-F1
#
_cell.length_a   1.000
_cell.length_b   1.000
_cell.length_c   1.000
_cell.angle_alpha   90.00
_cell.angle_beta   90.00
_cell.angle_gamma   90.00
#
_symmetry.space_group_name_H-M   'P 1'
#
loop_
_entity.id
_entity.type
_entity.pdbx_description
1 polymer ?
#
loop_
_entity_poly.entity_id
_entity_poly.type
_entity_poly.pdbx_seq_one_letter_code
_entity_poly.pdbx_strand_id
1 'polypeptide(L)'
;MPALPVRIDAVLVQALIAAALSFAHLHDLALAAGQDGWKAWAYPVSVDLLLVAAWRRLRSGGAKAAGWCWFLVALTASLGANVATAGLLDLDDVPDWLRILVAGWPAVAFLGGTLLAHGATTDARSEEHESAPAPDAAEEPTPVAELPAAESASAPPSAPPVPPALVTLARKIADEHRTRTGTPIDTSTLRARLGVPLPLAEAIATHLT
;
A
#
# COMPACT_ATOMS: atom_id res chain seq x y z
N MET A 1 14.26 16.32 -18.86
CA MET A 1 13.06 15.65 -18.33
C MET A 1 11.85 16.28 -19.01
N PRO A 2 11.09 15.57 -19.85
CA PRO A 2 9.87 16.14 -20.38
C PRO A 2 8.83 16.16 -19.25
N ALA A 3 8.42 17.36 -18.82
CA ALA A 3 7.24 17.51 -18.00
C ALA A 3 6.04 17.04 -18.84
N LEU A 4 5.35 16.00 -18.40
CA LEU A 4 4.10 15.57 -19.03
C LEU A 4 3.09 16.73 -18.90
N PRO A 5 2.61 17.33 -20.00
CA PRO A 5 1.63 18.40 -19.92
C PRO A 5 0.36 17.82 -19.30
N VAL A 6 -0.08 18.39 -18.18
CA VAL A 6 -1.38 18.07 -17.58
C VAL A 6 -2.44 18.56 -18.57
N ARG A 7 -2.93 17.65 -19.42
CA ARG A 7 -4.06 17.93 -20.29
C ARG A 7 -5.30 18.03 -19.41
N ILE A 8 -5.78 19.26 -19.21
CA ILE A 8 -7.06 19.49 -18.57
C ILE A 8 -8.14 19.08 -19.57
N ASP A 9 -8.72 17.91 -19.34
CA ASP A 9 -9.87 17.39 -20.09
C ASP A 9 -11.17 17.89 -19.43
N ALA A 10 -12.23 18.07 -20.22
CA ALA A 10 -13.56 18.41 -19.73
C ALA A 10 -14.05 17.44 -18.65
N VAL A 11 -13.68 16.16 -18.75
CA VAL A 11 -13.97 15.15 -17.71
C VAL A 11 -13.28 15.47 -16.38
N LEU A 12 -12.05 15.99 -16.41
CA LEU A 12 -11.31 16.36 -15.21
C LEU A 12 -11.92 17.61 -14.55
N VAL A 13 -12.36 18.57 -15.37
CA VAL A 13 -13.12 19.75 -14.88
C VAL A 13 -14.44 19.31 -14.25
N GLN A 14 -15.18 18.41 -14.90
CA GLN A 14 -16.44 17.89 -14.35
C GLN A 14 -16.22 17.12 -13.05
N ALA A 15 -15.17 16.30 -12.96
CA ALA A 15 -14.81 15.59 -11.74
C ALA A 15 -14.47 16.55 -10.59
N LEU A 16 -13.76 17.64 -10.87
CA LEU A 16 -13.44 18.66 -9.88
C LEU A 16 -14.69 19.37 -9.37
N ILE A 17 -15.60 19.76 -10.27
CA ILE A 17 -16.87 20.40 -9.91
C ILE A 17 -17.72 19.44 -9.07
N ALA A 18 -17.84 18.18 -9.50
CA ALA A 18 -18.60 17.16 -8.77
C ALA A 18 -18.01 16.90 -7.36
N ALA A 19 -16.68 16.84 -7.25
CA ALA A 19 -15.99 16.70 -5.97
C ALA A 19 -16.26 17.91 -5.06
N ALA A 20 -16.16 19.14 -5.58
CA ALA A 20 -16.44 20.35 -4.81
C ALA A 20 -17.89 20.42 -4.30
N LEU A 21 -18.87 20.03 -5.11
CA LEU A 21 -20.27 19.96 -4.69
C LEU A 21 -20.50 18.88 -3.64
N SER A 22 -19.94 17.68 -3.84
CA SER A 22 -20.06 16.60 -2.86
C SER A 22 -19.36 16.92 -1.55
N PHE A 23 -18.22 17.62 -1.61
CA PHE A 23 -17.47 18.09 -0.45
C PHE A 23 -18.34 18.97 0.44
N ALA A 24 -19.04 19.95 -0.14
CA ALA A 24 -19.92 20.84 0.60
C ALA A 24 -21.04 20.06 1.31
N HIS A 25 -21.69 19.12 0.61
CA HIS A 25 -22.76 18.32 1.20
C HIS A 25 -22.28 17.39 2.32
N LEU A 26 -21.10 16.79 2.18
CA LEU A 26 -20.48 15.98 3.23
C LEU A 26 -20.07 16.84 4.45
N HIS A 27 -19.63 18.07 4.22
CA HIS A 27 -19.31 19.02 5.27
C HIS A 27 -20.58 19.42 6.04
N ASP A 28 -21.65 19.80 5.34
CA ASP A 28 -22.94 20.16 5.93
C ASP A 28 -23.51 18.98 6.74
N LEU A 29 -23.41 17.77 6.19
CA LEU A 29 -23.83 16.56 6.90
C LEU A 29 -23.00 16.31 8.17
N ALA A 30 -21.69 16.58 8.13
CA ALA A 30 -20.84 16.43 9.30
C ALA A 30 -21.17 17.47 10.38
N LEU A 31 -21.43 18.72 10.01
CA LEU A 31 -21.91 19.74 10.94
C LEU A 31 -23.25 19.35 11.56
N ALA A 32 -24.20 18.90 10.74
CA ALA A 32 -25.52 18.44 11.18
C ALA A 32 -25.43 17.20 12.09
N ALA A 33 -24.38 16.39 11.94
CA ALA A 33 -24.06 15.27 12.82
C ALA A 33 -23.30 15.67 14.10
N GLY A 34 -23.15 16.98 14.38
CA GLY A 34 -22.49 17.51 15.58
C GLY A 34 -20.95 17.45 15.53
N GLN A 35 -20.36 17.34 14.33
CA GLN A 35 -18.91 17.25 14.15
C GLN A 35 -18.29 18.61 13.81
N ASP A 36 -18.31 19.54 14.76
CA ASP A 36 -17.97 20.94 14.50
C ASP A 36 -16.49 21.24 14.21
N GLY A 37 -16.27 22.42 13.63
CA GLY A 37 -14.95 23.01 13.43
C GLY A 37 -14.10 22.22 12.43
N TRP A 38 -12.83 21.97 12.76
CA TRP A 38 -11.89 21.29 11.86
C TRP A 38 -12.31 19.85 11.49
N LYS A 39 -13.12 19.19 12.33
CA LYS A 39 -13.56 17.82 12.11
C LYS A 39 -14.51 17.73 10.91
N ALA A 40 -15.46 18.65 10.78
CA ALA A 40 -16.37 18.71 9.62
C ALA A 40 -15.65 18.81 8.27
N TRP A 41 -14.46 19.41 8.23
CA TRP A 41 -13.64 19.49 7.01
C TRP A 41 -12.86 18.20 6.73
N ALA A 42 -12.54 17.42 7.77
CA ALA A 42 -11.78 16.17 7.61
C ALA A 42 -12.61 15.04 6.98
N TYR A 43 -13.93 15.02 7.21
CA TYR A 43 -14.84 14.03 6.64
C TYR A 43 -14.79 13.99 5.11
N PRO A 44 -15.12 15.08 4.38
CA PRO A 44 -15.10 15.05 2.93
C PRO A 44 -13.71 14.76 2.35
N VAL A 45 -12.64 15.29 2.94
CA VAL A 45 -11.26 14.96 2.53
C VAL A 45 -10.98 13.46 2.62
N SER A 46 -11.43 12.80 3.69
CA SER A 46 -11.22 11.36 3.86
C SER A 46 -11.96 10.53 2.80
N VAL A 47 -13.17 10.95 2.41
CA VAL A 47 -13.97 10.31 1.36
C VAL A 47 -13.27 10.46 0.01
N ASP A 48 -12.79 11.65 -0.31
CA ASP A 48 -12.09 11.93 -1.57
C ASP A 48 -10.80 11.12 -1.70
N LEU A 49 -9.99 11.05 -0.62
CA LEU A 49 -8.77 10.25 -0.61
C LEU A 49 -9.07 8.76 -0.80
N LEU A 50 -10.14 8.26 -0.19
CA LEU A 50 -10.58 6.88 -0.38
C LEU A 50 -11.02 6.61 -1.83
N LEU A 51 -11.79 7.53 -2.43
CA LEU A 51 -12.23 7.43 -3.82
C LEU A 51 -11.05 7.44 -4.79
N VAL A 52 -10.07 8.33 -4.57
CA VAL A 52 -8.84 8.41 -5.36
C VAL A 52 -7.99 7.15 -5.19
N ALA A 53 -7.85 6.63 -3.97
CA ALA A 53 -7.13 5.39 -3.71
C ALA A 53 -7.80 4.19 -4.38
N ALA A 54 -9.13 4.10 -4.30
CA ALA A 54 -9.91 3.05 -4.94
C ALA A 54 -9.76 3.12 -6.46
N TRP A 55 -9.95 4.30 -7.06
CA TRP A 55 -9.77 4.52 -8.49
C TRP A 55 -8.37 4.14 -8.97
N ARG A 56 -7.33 4.56 -8.24
CA ARG A 56 -5.95 4.18 -8.53
C ARG A 56 -5.79 2.66 -8.53
N ARG A 57 -6.39 1.97 -7.55
CA ARG A 57 -6.37 0.50 -7.46
C ARG A 57 -7.03 -0.16 -8.67
N LEU A 58 -8.23 0.29 -9.06
CA LEU A 58 -8.93 -0.21 -10.26
C LEU A 58 -8.06 -0.07 -11.52
N ARG A 59 -7.36 1.06 -11.66
CA ARG A 59 -6.52 1.37 -12.83
C ARG A 59 -5.21 0.57 -12.86
N SER A 60 -4.67 0.20 -11.71
CA SER A 60 -3.41 -0.56 -11.58
C SER A 60 -3.53 -2.07 -11.84
N GLY A 61 -4.73 -2.59 -12.14
CA GLY A 61 -4.92 -3.97 -12.62
C GLY A 61 -4.94 -5.08 -11.55
N GLY A 62 -4.37 -4.88 -10.35
CA GLY A 62 -4.37 -5.85 -9.25
C GLY A 62 -5.60 -5.80 -8.33
N ALA A 63 -5.99 -6.95 -7.75
CA ALA A 63 -7.14 -7.16 -6.84
C ALA A 63 -8.36 -6.25 -7.14
N LYS A 64 -8.92 -6.37 -8.35
CA LYS A 64 -10.01 -5.52 -8.83
C LYS A 64 -11.25 -5.55 -7.94
N ALA A 65 -11.52 -6.68 -7.27
CA ALA A 65 -12.64 -6.83 -6.35
C ALA A 65 -12.55 -5.86 -5.15
N ALA A 66 -11.37 -5.76 -4.51
CA ALA A 66 -11.14 -4.84 -3.41
C ALA A 66 -11.24 -3.37 -3.86
N GLY A 67 -10.70 -3.05 -5.04
CA GLY A 67 -10.84 -1.74 -5.66
C GLY A 67 -12.31 -1.36 -5.86
N TRP A 68 -13.10 -2.23 -6.49
CA TRP A 68 -14.53 -2.02 -6.72
C TRP A 68 -15.34 -1.92 -5.44
N CYS A 69 -15.09 -2.77 -4.46
CA CYS A 69 -15.76 -2.74 -3.16
C CYS A 69 -15.59 -1.36 -2.50
N TRP A 70 -14.36 -0.88 -2.37
CA TRP A 70 -14.09 0.40 -1.74
C TRP A 70 -14.51 1.60 -2.59
N PHE A 71 -14.48 1.49 -3.91
CA PHE A 71 -15.02 2.50 -4.81
C PHE A 71 -16.53 2.66 -4.61
N LEU A 72 -17.29 1.57 -4.52
CA LEU A 72 -18.72 1.60 -4.26
C LEU A 72 -19.02 2.19 -2.87
N VAL A 73 -18.27 1.82 -1.83
CA VAL A 73 -18.44 2.40 -0.49
C VAL A 73 -18.25 3.91 -0.50
N ALA A 74 -17.17 4.40 -1.12
CA ALA A 74 -16.90 5.84 -1.22
C ALA A 74 -17.95 6.57 -2.07
N LEU A 75 -18.39 5.96 -3.18
CA LEU A 75 -19.43 6.50 -4.05
C LEU A 75 -20.78 6.58 -3.31
N THR A 76 -21.17 5.55 -2.57
CA THR A 76 -22.40 5.54 -1.77
C THR A 76 -22.35 6.59 -0.67
N ALA A 77 -21.21 6.80 -0.01
CA ALA A 77 -21.08 7.86 0.98
C ALA A 77 -21.23 9.26 0.36
N SER A 78 -20.53 9.52 -0.75
CA SER A 78 -20.59 10.79 -1.49
C SER A 78 -22.00 11.07 -2.03
N LEU A 79 -22.65 10.07 -2.64
CA LEU A 79 -24.01 10.20 -3.15
C LEU A 79 -25.03 10.33 -2.00
N GLY A 80 -24.85 9.57 -0.92
CA GLY A 80 -25.72 9.61 0.25
C GLY A 80 -25.75 10.99 0.89
N ALA A 81 -24.60 11.68 0.97
CA ALA A 81 -24.54 13.06 1.43
C ALA A 81 -25.34 14.01 0.54
N ASN A 82 -25.16 13.92 -0.79
CA ASN A 82 -25.92 14.75 -1.74
C ASN A 82 -27.43 14.53 -1.60
N VAL A 83 -27.86 13.28 -1.43
CA VAL A 83 -29.27 12.92 -1.25
C VAL A 83 -29.80 13.44 0.09
N ALA A 84 -29.03 13.30 1.16
CA ALA A 84 -29.40 13.81 2.49
C ALA A 84 -29.66 15.31 2.47
N THR A 85 -28.77 16.08 1.82
CA THR A 85 -28.89 17.53 1.71
C THR A 85 -29.90 18.01 0.66
N ALA A 86 -30.38 17.13 -0.23
CA ALA A 86 -31.39 17.47 -1.24
C ALA A 86 -32.82 17.62 -0.67
N GLY A 87 -32.97 17.68 0.65
CA GLY A 87 -34.26 17.83 1.34
C GLY A 87 -34.93 16.51 1.72
N LEU A 88 -34.25 15.38 1.59
CA LEU A 88 -34.75 14.09 2.12
C LEU A 88 -34.54 13.95 3.63
N LEU A 89 -33.59 14.69 4.20
CA LEU A 89 -33.30 14.69 5.63
C LEU A 89 -33.43 16.12 6.17
N ASP A 90 -34.00 16.22 7.37
CA ASP A 90 -33.95 17.44 8.16
C ASP A 90 -32.54 17.53 8.80
N LEU A 91 -31.78 18.54 8.39
CA LEU A 91 -30.41 18.75 8.88
C LEU A 91 -30.40 19.41 10.26
N ASP A 92 -31.52 19.98 10.71
CA ASP A 92 -31.66 20.49 12.06
C ASP A 92 -31.96 19.35 13.07
N ASP A 93 -32.48 18.21 12.60
CA ASP A 93 -32.71 17.00 13.41
C ASP A 93 -32.23 15.72 12.69
N VAL A 94 -30.92 15.55 12.64
CA VAL A 94 -30.30 14.36 12.03
C VAL A 94 -30.58 13.10 12.86
N PRO A 95 -31.10 12.01 12.26
CA PRO A 95 -31.31 10.74 12.94
C PRO A 95 -30.03 10.16 13.56
N ASP A 96 -30.14 9.56 14.75
CA ASP A 96 -28.98 9.05 15.49
C ASP A 96 -28.17 8.00 14.73
N TRP A 97 -28.81 7.16 13.91
CA TRP A 97 -28.10 6.19 13.07
C TRP A 97 -27.17 6.85 12.06
N LEU A 98 -27.56 8.02 11.53
CA LEU A 98 -26.75 8.78 10.59
C LEU A 98 -25.59 9.47 11.31
N ARG A 99 -25.82 9.98 12.53
CA ARG A 99 -24.77 10.51 13.40
C ARG A 99 -23.72 9.45 13.72
N ILE A 100 -24.14 8.23 14.05
CA ILE A 100 -23.23 7.10 14.31
C ILE A 100 -22.45 6.75 13.04
N LEU A 101 -23.10 6.71 11.88
CA LEU A 101 -22.45 6.41 10.60
C LEU A 101 -21.38 7.44 10.26
N VAL A 102 -21.72 8.73 10.38
CA VAL A 102 -20.77 9.84 10.18
C VAL A 102 -19.63 9.70 11.18
N ALA A 103 -19.90 9.56 12.48
CA ALA A 103 -18.86 9.43 13.50
C ALA A 103 -17.94 8.21 13.29
N GLY A 104 -18.47 7.09 12.77
CA GLY A 104 -17.71 5.87 12.47
C GLY A 104 -16.92 5.92 11.16
N TRP A 105 -17.24 6.86 10.27
CA TRP A 105 -16.63 6.98 8.94
C TRP A 105 -15.09 7.01 8.94
N PRO A 106 -14.38 7.73 9.84
CA PRO A 106 -12.92 7.83 9.78
C PRO A 106 -12.23 6.46 9.93
N ALA A 107 -12.78 5.56 10.74
CA ALA A 107 -12.26 4.21 10.91
C ALA A 107 -12.45 3.37 9.64
N VAL A 108 -13.61 3.49 8.98
CA VAL A 108 -13.92 2.82 7.72
C VAL A 108 -13.01 3.34 6.59
N ALA A 109 -12.83 4.65 6.50
CA ALA A 109 -11.95 5.27 5.51
C ALA A 109 -10.48 4.87 5.71
N PHE A 110 -10.01 4.77 6.95
CA PHE A 110 -8.68 4.28 7.26
C PHE A 110 -8.49 2.81 6.89
N LEU A 111 -9.47 1.94 7.21
CA LEU A 111 -9.44 0.54 6.81
C LEU A 111 -9.39 0.39 5.29
N GLY A 112 -10.23 1.13 4.57
CA GLY A 112 -10.23 1.11 3.11
C GLY A 112 -8.95 1.63 2.50
N GLY A 113 -8.45 2.76 2.99
CA GLY A 113 -7.17 3.32 2.56
C GLY A 113 -6.01 2.36 2.79
N THR A 114 -5.95 1.70 3.94
CA THR A 114 -4.89 0.74 4.26
C THR A 114 -4.97 -0.53 3.42
N LEU A 115 -6.17 -1.10 3.23
CA LEU A 115 -6.37 -2.27 2.36
C LEU A 115 -6.06 -1.97 0.89
N LEU A 116 -6.47 -0.81 0.38
CA LEU A 116 -6.19 -0.42 -1.01
C LEU A 116 -4.70 -0.15 -1.24
N ALA A 117 -4.02 0.45 -0.26
CA ALA A 117 -2.59 0.76 -0.33
C ALA A 117 -1.68 -0.45 -0.09
N HIS A 118 -2.06 -1.39 0.79
CA HIS A 118 -1.18 -2.46 1.26
C HIS A 118 -1.67 -3.89 0.94
N GLY A 119 -2.89 -4.07 0.42
CA GLY A 119 -3.47 -5.40 0.17
C GLY A 119 -2.84 -6.19 -0.98
N ALA A 120 -2.05 -5.56 -1.86
CA ALA A 120 -1.37 -6.26 -2.96
C ALA A 120 -0.30 -7.26 -2.48
N THR A 121 0.27 -7.04 -1.30
CA THR A 121 1.38 -7.88 -0.80
C THR A 121 0.91 -9.23 -0.27
N THR A 122 -0.40 -9.40 -0.02
CA THR A 122 -0.98 -10.64 0.53
C THR A 122 -1.44 -11.60 -0.58
N ASP A 123 -2.02 -11.08 -1.67
CA ASP A 123 -2.46 -11.92 -2.82
C ASP A 123 -1.28 -12.60 -3.52
N ALA A 124 -0.17 -11.88 -3.72
CA ALA A 124 1.02 -12.44 -4.38
C ALA A 124 1.68 -13.61 -3.60
N ARG A 125 1.41 -13.74 -2.29
CA ARG A 125 1.91 -14.85 -1.47
C ARG A 125 0.90 -16.02 -1.39
N SER A 126 -0.38 -15.76 -1.63
CA SER A 126 -1.44 -16.77 -1.52
C SER A 126 -1.58 -17.58 -2.81
N GLU A 127 -1.36 -16.96 -3.98
CA GLU A 127 -1.36 -17.69 -5.26
C GLU A 127 -0.12 -18.60 -5.45
N GLU A 128 0.96 -18.38 -4.68
CA GLU A 128 2.18 -19.19 -4.76
C GLU A 128 2.14 -20.45 -3.86
N HIS A 129 1.14 -20.58 -2.97
CA HIS A 129 0.98 -21.74 -2.07
C HIS A 129 -0.09 -22.76 -2.52
N GLU A 130 -0.94 -22.44 -3.49
CA GLU A 130 -2.01 -23.33 -3.99
C GLU A 130 -1.58 -24.08 -5.28
N SER A 131 -0.32 -24.51 -5.34
CA SER A 131 0.20 -25.41 -6.39
C SER A 131 1.36 -26.25 -5.86
N ALA A 132 1.17 -26.85 -4.68
CA ALA A 132 2.01 -27.95 -4.21
C ALA A 132 1.20 -29.26 -4.38
N PRO A 133 1.71 -30.25 -5.12
CA PRO A 133 1.01 -31.52 -5.30
C PRO A 133 0.96 -32.28 -3.96
N ALA A 134 -0.17 -32.95 -3.72
CA ALA A 134 -0.43 -33.76 -2.54
C ALA A 134 0.71 -34.76 -2.24
N PRO A 135 1.11 -34.96 -0.97
CA PRO A 135 2.11 -35.95 -0.62
C PRO A 135 1.50 -37.35 -0.69
N ASP A 136 2.04 -38.15 -1.60
CA ASP A 136 1.75 -39.57 -1.73
C ASP A 136 2.31 -40.34 -0.52
N ALA A 137 1.62 -41.42 -0.17
CA ALA A 137 1.80 -42.17 1.06
C ALA A 137 3.08 -43.04 1.09
N ALA A 138 3.65 -43.14 2.30
CA ALA A 138 4.55 -44.15 2.88
C ALA A 138 5.09 -45.31 2.01
N GLU A 139 6.41 -45.52 2.04
CA GLU A 139 7.05 -46.71 2.65
C GLU A 139 8.60 -46.55 2.78
N GLU A 140 9.17 -47.38 3.64
CA GLU A 140 10.40 -47.25 4.44
C GLU A 140 11.69 -47.80 3.72
N PRO A 141 12.87 -48.08 4.36
CA PRO A 141 14.14 -47.36 4.11
C PRO A 141 15.35 -48.16 3.55
N THR A 142 16.32 -47.44 2.93
CA THR A 142 17.80 -47.69 2.79
C THR A 142 18.33 -49.04 2.23
N PRO A 143 19.39 -49.08 1.36
CA PRO A 143 20.75 -48.67 1.77
C PRO A 143 21.68 -48.05 0.71
N VAL A 144 22.81 -47.56 1.23
CA VAL A 144 23.94 -46.83 0.62
C VAL A 144 24.63 -47.59 -0.52
N ALA A 145 24.88 -46.92 -1.66
CA ALA A 145 25.91 -47.28 -2.62
C ALA A 145 26.36 -46.08 -3.50
N GLU A 146 27.61 -45.68 -3.27
CA GLU A 146 28.65 -45.36 -4.26
C GLU A 146 28.48 -44.17 -5.25
N LEU A 147 29.37 -43.18 -5.11
CA LEU A 147 29.62 -42.13 -6.10
C LEU A 147 30.11 -42.73 -7.42
N PRO A 148 29.72 -42.12 -8.56
CA PRO A 148 30.72 -41.71 -9.53
C PRO A 148 30.66 -40.21 -9.85
N ALA A 149 31.85 -39.65 -10.04
CA ALA A 149 32.08 -38.27 -10.43
C ALA A 149 31.34 -37.89 -11.72
N ALA A 150 30.57 -36.80 -11.66
CA ALA A 150 30.17 -36.03 -12.83
C ALA A 150 30.87 -34.67 -12.74
N GLU A 151 32.00 -34.60 -13.43
CA GLU A 151 32.63 -33.34 -13.81
C GLU A 151 31.71 -32.64 -14.82
N SER A 152 31.18 -31.49 -14.44
CA SER A 152 30.56 -30.53 -15.36
C SER A 152 30.93 -29.14 -14.88
N ALA A 153 32.06 -28.68 -15.39
CA ALA A 153 32.43 -27.27 -15.33
C ALA A 153 31.38 -26.44 -16.08
N SER A 154 30.75 -25.47 -15.39
CA SER A 154 30.46 -24.15 -15.95
C SER A 154 29.74 -23.22 -14.96
N ALA A 155 30.18 -21.96 -15.03
CA ALA A 155 29.63 -20.72 -14.47
C ALA A 155 30.01 -20.38 -13.01
N PRO A 156 30.77 -19.27 -12.78
CA PRO A 156 30.90 -18.72 -11.43
C PRO A 156 29.53 -18.26 -10.92
N PRO A 157 29.28 -18.28 -9.59
CA PRO A 157 28.03 -17.78 -9.03
C PRO A 157 27.89 -16.30 -9.40
N SER A 158 26.90 -15.99 -10.26
CA SER A 158 26.55 -14.61 -10.57
C SER A 158 26.07 -13.96 -9.27
N ALA A 159 26.83 -12.98 -8.78
CA ALA A 159 26.48 -12.22 -7.59
C ALA A 159 25.06 -11.66 -7.75
N PRO A 160 24.21 -11.71 -6.71
CA PRO A 160 22.86 -11.17 -6.80
C PRO A 160 22.94 -9.69 -7.20
N PRO A 161 22.16 -9.24 -8.20
CA PRO A 161 22.20 -7.86 -8.63
C PRO A 161 21.78 -6.96 -7.47
N VAL A 162 22.73 -6.23 -6.91
CA VAL A 162 22.50 -5.34 -5.76
C VAL A 162 21.69 -4.14 -6.25
N PRO A 163 20.47 -3.90 -5.73
CA PRO A 163 19.69 -2.73 -6.11
C PRO A 163 20.43 -1.43 -5.76
N PRO A 164 20.50 -0.45 -6.68
CA PRO A 164 21.26 0.80 -6.46
C PRO A 164 20.68 1.64 -5.30
N ALA A 165 19.38 1.49 -5.01
CA ALA A 165 18.73 2.10 -3.86
C ALA A 165 19.28 1.56 -2.53
N LEU A 166 19.59 0.26 -2.43
CA LEU A 166 20.18 -0.35 -1.24
C LEU A 166 21.62 0.11 -1.03
N VAL A 167 22.41 0.26 -2.10
CA VAL A 167 23.77 0.82 -1.99
C VAL A 167 23.74 2.27 -1.50
N THR A 168 22.77 3.07 -1.98
CA THR A 168 22.61 4.47 -1.55
C THR A 168 22.24 4.57 -0.06
N LEU A 169 21.30 3.73 0.39
CA LEU A 169 20.93 3.64 1.80
C LEU A 169 22.11 3.14 2.66
N ALA A 170 22.82 2.12 2.19
CA ALA A 170 23.98 1.56 2.87
C ALA A 170 25.10 2.60 3.03
N ARG A 171 25.35 3.44 2.02
CA ARG A 171 26.32 4.54 2.10
C ARG A 171 25.93 5.57 3.15
N LYS A 172 24.65 5.96 3.20
CA LYS A 172 24.13 6.85 4.25
C LYS A 172 24.34 6.26 5.66
N ILE A 173 24.07 4.97 5.83
CA ILE A 173 24.26 4.28 7.13
C ILE A 173 25.75 4.20 7.49
N ALA A 174 26.63 3.94 6.51
CA ALA A 174 28.07 3.90 6.72
C ALA A 174 28.64 5.27 7.13
N ASP A 175 28.19 6.35 6.51
CA ASP A 175 28.59 7.71 6.86
C ASP A 175 28.09 8.12 8.26
N GLU A 176 26.85 7.77 8.60
CA GLU A 176 26.30 7.98 9.94
C GLU A 176 27.04 7.16 11.01
N HIS A 177 27.46 5.93 10.68
CA HIS A 177 28.26 5.12 11.59
C HIS A 177 29.63 5.75 11.81
N ARG A 178 30.33 6.13 10.74
CA ARG A 178 31.66 6.74 10.81
C ARG A 178 31.65 8.05 11.58
N THR A 179 30.65 8.90 11.38
CA THR A 179 30.50 10.16 12.15
C THR A 179 30.25 9.92 13.63
N ARG A 180 29.57 8.82 13.99
CA ARG A 180 29.23 8.49 15.38
C ARG A 180 30.34 7.75 16.13
N THR A 181 31.03 6.81 15.48
CA THR A 181 31.99 5.90 16.13
C THR A 181 33.43 6.13 15.71
N GLY A 182 33.68 6.94 14.67
CA GLY A 182 35.01 7.18 14.10
C GLY A 182 35.56 5.99 13.29
N THR A 183 34.84 4.88 13.18
CA THR A 183 35.27 3.64 12.53
C THR A 183 34.38 3.27 11.34
N PRO A 184 34.92 2.59 10.30
CA PRO A 184 34.09 2.06 9.21
C PRO A 184 33.10 1.02 9.75
N ILE A 185 31.92 0.92 9.11
CA ILE A 185 30.88 -0.04 9.51
C ILE A 185 31.28 -1.47 9.12
N ASP A 186 31.14 -2.41 10.06
CA ASP A 186 31.35 -3.84 9.82
C ASP A 186 30.16 -4.46 9.06
N THR A 187 30.42 -5.50 8.25
CA THR A 187 29.40 -6.20 7.44
C THR A 187 28.26 -6.77 8.29
N SER A 188 28.57 -7.27 9.49
CA SER A 188 27.59 -7.78 10.46
C SER A 188 26.66 -6.68 10.98
N THR A 189 27.20 -5.49 11.22
CA THR A 189 26.44 -4.31 11.68
C THR A 189 25.61 -3.73 10.55
N LEU A 190 26.15 -3.70 9.33
CA LEU A 190 25.44 -3.28 8.13
C LEU A 190 24.25 -4.20 7.83
N ARG A 191 24.44 -5.52 7.94
CA ARG A 191 23.38 -6.53 7.82
C ARG A 191 22.25 -6.29 8.83
N ALA A 192 22.59 -6.11 10.10
CA ALA A 192 21.61 -5.89 11.16
C ALA A 192 20.78 -4.62 10.94
N ARG A 193 21.38 -3.56 10.38
CA ARG A 193 20.67 -2.29 10.11
C ARG A 193 19.86 -2.28 8.82
N LEU A 194 20.31 -2.99 7.78
CA LEU A 194 19.57 -3.09 6.51
C LEU A 194 18.51 -4.18 6.51
N GLY A 195 18.57 -5.15 7.43
CA GLY A 195 17.64 -6.28 7.49
C GLY A 195 17.78 -7.23 6.29
N VAL A 196 18.98 -7.30 5.69
CA VAL A 196 19.24 -8.08 4.47
C VAL A 196 19.96 -9.41 4.75
N PRO A 197 19.86 -10.41 3.86
CA PRO A 197 20.64 -11.66 3.97
C PRO A 197 22.16 -11.41 3.91
N LEU A 198 22.94 -12.29 4.55
CA LEU A 198 24.41 -12.17 4.62
C LEU A 198 25.09 -12.03 3.25
N PRO A 199 24.74 -12.82 2.21
CA PRO A 199 25.36 -12.69 0.90
C PRO A 199 25.12 -11.32 0.24
N LEU A 200 24.00 -10.66 0.56
CA LEU A 200 23.66 -9.34 0.03
C LEU A 200 24.37 -8.23 0.82
N ALA A 201 24.56 -8.40 2.13
CA ALA A 201 25.36 -7.47 2.93
C ALA A 201 26.84 -7.47 2.51
N GLU A 202 27.40 -8.65 2.20
CA GLU A 202 28.77 -8.78 1.67
C GLU A 202 28.90 -8.11 0.31
N ALA A 203 27.95 -8.34 -0.60
CA ALA A 203 27.92 -7.68 -1.90
C ALA A 203 27.74 -6.16 -1.82
N ILE A 204 27.05 -5.65 -0.79
CA ILE A 204 26.95 -4.19 -0.56
C ILE A 204 28.25 -3.65 0.05
N ALA A 205 28.89 -4.39 0.95
CA ALA A 205 30.13 -3.94 1.61
C ALA A 205 31.28 -3.73 0.61
N THR A 206 31.35 -4.54 -0.45
CA THR A 206 32.33 -4.34 -1.54
C THR A 206 32.09 -3.06 -2.35
N HIS A 207 30.89 -2.46 -2.27
CA HIS A 207 30.57 -1.16 -2.89
C HIS A 207 30.80 0.05 -1.96
N LEU A 208 31.23 -0.18 -0.72
CA LEU A 208 31.44 0.86 0.31
C LEU A 208 32.91 1.11 0.65
N THR A 209 33.82 0.27 0.17
CA THR A 209 35.28 0.50 0.18
C THR A 209 35.69 1.51 -0.88
#